data_AF-A0A815PJ12-F1
#
_entry.id   AF-A0A815PJ12-F1
#
_cell.length_a   1.000
_cell.length_b   1.000
_cell.length_c   1.000
_cell.angle_alpha   90.00
_cell.angle_beta   90.00
_cell.angle_gamma   90.00
#
_symmetry.space_group_name_H-M   'P 1'
#
loop_
_entity.id
_entity.type
_entity.pdbx_description
1 polymer ?
#
loop_
_entity_poly.entity_id
_entity_poly.type
_entity_poly.pdbx_seq_one_letter_code
_entity_poly.pdbx_strand_id
1 'polypeptide(L)'
;MKSSSSRCRESVDPPPWSVWNSKIMENSFRYWKKESPEFFLFQTLTRILTRMKCDHEQSLAEMIAECRLYYIDDTAEVKKIDAVENNYKSNDAIWHYTTDSFLFRLVGRAFRSEDFERIFIFRRYIIDLHSELDKLIKEQESLQKILRLYRGKKLCPTILQQLQDNIGALISMNGFLSTTLSRDTALEVFAGVGHNRNDCESVLFEFCIDETITRTYADISVISQYPEEEEVLFTIGSIWKINSVQKNNDLYWIVTLSSCSDVNLRIIQYFEQLADDSTFLMLGDVLRELGQHVKAEKFYYKMLDESTIKDETRVTLYYNIAMINVEQGRDSMALMHFQQAEKLISARVFDTEPLIPQPLYSSSTVPPRIHILNNMACLYQKNGDSENALLYFAKALNDERSERTKKATVCNNIGLLYYSKGDYETALQHLSQALELAQDHSSLAKFKQYYDAVKKHLLTKDISHGKKINSFT
;
A
#
# COMPACT_ATOMS: atom_id res chain seq x y z
N MET A 1 -61.71 8.43 -24.12
CA MET A 1 -62.03 8.54 -22.68
C MET A 1 -60.91 7.91 -21.87
N LYS A 2 -60.26 8.72 -21.02
CA LYS A 2 -59.52 8.39 -19.78
C LYS A 2 -58.37 7.35 -19.87
N SER A 3 -57.22 7.51 -19.24
CA SER A 3 -56.50 8.59 -18.56
C SER A 3 -55.15 7.99 -18.16
N SER A 4 -54.10 8.78 -18.33
CA SER A 4 -52.75 8.62 -17.79
C SER A 4 -52.65 8.04 -16.38
N SER A 5 -51.71 7.10 -16.18
CA SER A 5 -50.87 7.06 -14.99
C SER A 5 -49.46 6.60 -15.36
N SER A 6 -48.57 7.57 -15.44
CA SER A 6 -47.12 7.46 -15.41
C SER A 6 -46.66 6.59 -14.23
N ARG A 7 -46.03 5.45 -14.52
CA ARG A 7 -44.97 4.92 -13.66
C ARG A 7 -43.67 5.07 -14.44
N CYS A 8 -42.86 6.05 -14.02
CA CYS A 8 -41.44 6.09 -14.35
C CYS A 8 -40.87 4.70 -14.05
N ARG A 9 -40.50 3.95 -15.10
CA ARG A 9 -39.56 2.85 -14.92
C ARG A 9 -38.22 3.51 -14.64
N GLU A 10 -37.74 3.30 -13.42
CA GLU A 10 -36.38 3.55 -13.01
C GLU A 10 -35.42 2.99 -14.07
N SER A 11 -34.34 3.73 -14.30
CA SER A 11 -33.27 3.46 -15.25
C SER A 11 -32.84 1.99 -15.20
N VAL A 12 -33.11 1.26 -16.28
CA VAL A 12 -32.54 -0.06 -16.51
C VAL A 12 -31.03 0.14 -16.66
N ASP A 13 -30.25 -0.43 -15.73
CA ASP A 13 -28.79 -0.47 -15.82
C ASP A 13 -28.34 -1.07 -17.17
N PRO A 14 -27.25 -0.56 -17.77
CA PRO A 14 -26.76 -1.09 -19.04
C PRO A 14 -26.26 -2.55 -18.91
N PRO A 15 -26.26 -3.33 -20.01
CA PRO A 15 -26.00 -4.78 -20.00
C PRO A 15 -24.57 -5.17 -19.55
N PRO A 16 -24.33 -6.45 -19.16
CA PRO A 16 -23.18 -6.89 -18.35
C PRO A 16 -21.79 -6.82 -19.00
N TRP A 17 -21.69 -6.56 -20.30
CA TRP A 17 -20.42 -6.33 -21.01
C TRP A 17 -20.02 -4.85 -21.03
N SER A 18 -20.89 -3.95 -20.55
CA SER A 18 -20.57 -2.55 -20.35
C SER A 18 -19.79 -2.41 -19.04
N VAL A 19 -18.49 -2.14 -19.18
CA VAL A 19 -17.52 -1.81 -18.12
C VAL A 19 -17.87 -0.48 -17.41
N TRP A 20 -19.13 -0.03 -17.44
CA TRP A 20 -19.53 1.32 -17.05
C TRP A 20 -20.53 1.31 -15.92
N ASN A 21 -20.06 1.66 -14.73
CA ASN A 21 -20.91 2.28 -13.71
C ASN A 21 -20.38 3.70 -13.47
N SER A 22 -21.02 4.69 -14.10
CA SER A 22 -20.62 6.11 -14.05
C SER A 22 -20.72 6.76 -12.67
N LYS A 23 -21.14 6.01 -11.63
CA LYS A 23 -21.21 6.47 -10.24
C LYS A 23 -19.99 6.08 -9.40
N ILE A 24 -19.11 5.21 -9.88
CA ILE A 24 -17.91 4.80 -9.13
C ILE A 24 -16.73 5.61 -9.67
N MET A 25 -15.97 6.29 -8.79
CA MET A 25 -14.72 6.95 -9.18
C MET A 25 -13.74 5.89 -9.73
N GLU A 26 -13.63 5.80 -11.05
CA GLU A 26 -12.76 4.86 -11.74
C GLU A 26 -11.35 5.45 -11.95
N ASN A 27 -10.41 5.13 -11.06
CA ASN A 27 -9.00 5.47 -11.25
C ASN A 27 -8.26 4.32 -11.92
N SER A 28 -8.38 4.20 -13.25
CA SER A 28 -7.65 3.17 -14.02
C SER A 28 -6.14 3.38 -14.05
N PHE A 29 -5.67 4.55 -13.64
CA PHE A 29 -4.26 4.94 -13.60
C PHE A 29 -4.02 5.70 -12.30
N ARG A 30 -2.82 5.56 -11.74
CA ARG A 30 -2.35 6.47 -10.70
C ARG A 30 -1.49 7.58 -11.31
N TYR A 31 -1.85 8.82 -10.98
CA TYR A 31 -1.08 10.01 -11.36
C TYR A 31 -0.09 10.33 -10.26
N TRP A 32 1.18 10.21 -10.59
CA TRP A 32 2.25 10.62 -9.70
C TRP A 32 2.97 11.78 -10.37
N LYS A 33 2.70 13.00 -9.89
CA LYS A 33 3.42 14.19 -10.35
C LYS A 33 4.95 14.02 -10.23
N LYS A 34 5.41 13.15 -9.32
CA LYS A 34 6.79 12.71 -9.10
C LYS A 34 6.80 11.30 -8.50
N GLU A 35 7.98 10.68 -8.45
CA GLU A 35 8.32 9.60 -7.52
C GLU A 35 7.86 9.95 -6.08
N SER A 36 6.75 9.36 -5.62
CA SER A 36 6.19 9.58 -4.27
C SER A 36 6.27 8.30 -3.43
N PRO A 37 6.26 8.39 -2.08
CA PRO A 37 6.27 7.22 -1.21
C PRO A 37 5.16 6.22 -1.55
N GLU A 38 3.94 6.70 -1.82
CA GLU A 38 2.77 5.85 -2.10
C GLU A 38 2.88 5.16 -3.47
N PHE A 39 3.57 5.77 -4.44
CA PHE A 39 3.94 5.11 -5.70
C PHE A 39 4.85 3.92 -5.45
N PHE A 40 5.94 4.13 -4.72
CA PHE A 40 6.90 3.06 -4.40
C PHE A 40 6.23 1.96 -3.57
N LEU A 41 5.44 2.31 -2.57
CA LEU A 41 4.70 1.34 -1.74
C LEU A 41 3.78 0.45 -2.59
N PHE A 42 3.07 1.01 -3.57
CA PHE A 42 2.24 0.22 -4.48
C PHE A 42 3.07 -0.68 -5.42
N GLN A 43 4.20 -0.19 -5.94
CA GLN A 43 5.09 -1.01 -6.77
C GLN A 43 5.80 -2.11 -5.98
N THR A 44 6.05 -1.88 -4.70
CA THR A 44 6.54 -2.90 -3.77
C THR A 44 5.45 -3.94 -3.54
N LEU A 45 4.20 -3.54 -3.35
CA LEU A 45 3.08 -4.47 -3.18
C LEU A 45 2.93 -5.44 -4.36
N THR A 46 2.96 -4.95 -5.61
CA THR A 46 2.84 -5.82 -6.79
C THR A 46 3.98 -6.84 -6.85
N ARG A 47 5.21 -6.45 -6.47
CA ARG A 47 6.36 -7.35 -6.35
C ARG A 47 6.23 -8.38 -5.21
N ILE A 48 5.68 -7.97 -4.07
CA ILE A 48 5.42 -8.90 -2.96
C ILE A 48 4.45 -9.99 -3.42
N LEU A 49 3.37 -9.61 -4.12
CA LEU A 49 2.39 -10.56 -4.64
C LEU A 49 3.01 -11.57 -5.60
N THR A 50 3.90 -11.14 -6.50
CA THR A 50 4.51 -12.04 -7.49
C THR A 50 5.60 -12.95 -6.92
N ARG A 51 6.24 -12.56 -5.81
CA ARG A 51 7.20 -13.43 -5.09
C ARG A 51 6.56 -14.30 -4.00
N MET A 52 5.28 -14.08 -3.70
CA MET A 52 4.58 -14.82 -2.66
C MET A 52 4.53 -16.32 -2.99
N LYS A 53 4.91 -17.16 -2.02
CA LYS A 53 4.59 -18.58 -2.08
C LYS A 53 3.10 -18.76 -1.77
N CYS A 54 2.40 -19.44 -2.66
CA CYS A 54 0.95 -19.60 -2.57
C CYS A 54 0.60 -21.05 -2.22
N ASP A 55 -0.18 -21.26 -1.15
CA ASP A 55 -0.89 -22.52 -0.97
C ASP A 55 -1.99 -22.60 -2.04
N HIS A 56 -1.72 -23.39 -3.07
CA HIS A 56 -2.52 -23.45 -4.28
C HIS A 56 -3.94 -23.98 -4.06
N GLU A 57 -4.17 -24.83 -3.05
CA GLU A 57 -5.50 -25.38 -2.79
C GLU A 57 -6.35 -24.37 -2.00
N GLN A 58 -5.85 -23.86 -0.88
CA GLN A 58 -6.59 -22.89 -0.06
C GLN A 58 -6.88 -21.59 -0.85
N SER A 59 -5.90 -21.09 -1.58
CA SER A 59 -6.06 -19.85 -2.35
C SER A 59 -7.04 -19.98 -3.51
N LEU A 60 -7.11 -21.15 -4.16
CA LEU A 60 -8.12 -21.44 -5.18
C LEU A 60 -9.53 -21.46 -4.56
N ALA A 61 -9.70 -22.14 -3.41
CA ALA A 61 -10.99 -22.19 -2.72
C ALA A 61 -11.49 -20.79 -2.29
N GLU A 62 -10.61 -19.96 -1.73
CA GLU A 62 -10.93 -18.57 -1.38
C GLU A 62 -11.35 -17.75 -2.61
N MET A 63 -10.60 -17.89 -3.71
CA MET A 63 -10.92 -17.21 -4.97
C MET A 63 -12.30 -17.61 -5.52
N ILE A 64 -12.58 -18.92 -5.58
CA ILE A 64 -13.86 -19.44 -6.10
C ILE A 64 -15.03 -18.97 -5.23
N ALA A 65 -14.88 -18.97 -3.90
CA ALA A 65 -15.90 -18.47 -2.99
C ALA A 65 -16.25 -17.00 -3.25
N GLU A 66 -15.25 -16.12 -3.43
CA GLU A 66 -15.47 -14.71 -3.74
C GLU A 66 -16.16 -14.52 -5.10
N CYS A 67 -15.79 -15.33 -6.11
CA CYS A 67 -16.46 -15.30 -7.42
C CYS A 67 -17.94 -15.70 -7.31
N ARG A 68 -18.24 -16.77 -6.57
CA ARG A 68 -19.62 -17.24 -6.35
C ARG A 68 -20.46 -16.21 -5.60
N LEU A 69 -19.87 -15.55 -4.59
CA LEU A 69 -20.56 -14.50 -3.84
C LEU A 69 -20.93 -13.33 -4.74
N TYR A 70 -20.04 -12.93 -5.65
CA TYR A 70 -20.29 -11.81 -6.57
C TYR A 70 -21.38 -12.13 -7.61
N TYR A 71 -21.38 -13.35 -8.14
CA TYR A 71 -22.31 -13.78 -9.19
C TYR A 71 -23.44 -14.68 -8.65
N ILE A 72 -23.82 -14.53 -7.39
CA ILE A 72 -24.79 -15.44 -6.74
C ILE A 72 -26.14 -15.52 -7.47
N ASP A 73 -26.54 -14.43 -8.11
CA ASP A 73 -27.80 -14.31 -8.88
C ASP A 73 -27.64 -14.62 -10.37
N ASP A 74 -26.42 -14.88 -10.87
CA ASP A 74 -26.13 -15.18 -12.28
C ASP A 74 -25.79 -16.66 -12.49
N THR A 75 -26.82 -17.45 -12.77
CA THR A 75 -26.67 -18.90 -12.99
C THR A 75 -25.75 -19.28 -14.15
N ALA A 76 -25.55 -18.40 -15.13
CA ALA A 76 -24.66 -18.68 -16.26
C ALA A 76 -23.19 -18.50 -15.85
N GLU A 77 -22.88 -17.43 -15.12
CA GLU A 77 -21.54 -17.20 -14.57
C GLU A 77 -21.19 -18.22 -13.49
N VAL A 78 -22.13 -18.64 -12.63
CA VAL A 78 -21.90 -19.71 -11.65
C VAL A 78 -21.46 -21.01 -12.32
N LYS A 79 -22.06 -21.40 -13.46
CA LYS A 79 -21.63 -22.59 -14.21
C LYS A 79 -20.20 -22.47 -14.75
N LYS A 80 -19.80 -21.26 -15.20
CA LYS A 80 -18.41 -21.00 -15.60
C LYS A 80 -17.47 -21.14 -14.41
N ILE A 81 -17.87 -20.65 -13.23
CA ILE A 81 -17.10 -20.77 -11.98
C ILE A 81 -16.90 -22.24 -11.60
N ASP A 82 -17.95 -23.07 -11.67
CA ASP A 82 -17.87 -24.51 -11.40
C ASP A 82 -16.91 -25.22 -12.36
N ALA A 83 -16.92 -24.83 -13.64
CA ALA A 83 -15.99 -25.40 -14.62
C ALA A 83 -14.53 -25.04 -14.30
N VAL A 84 -14.26 -23.82 -13.84
CA VAL A 84 -12.94 -23.37 -13.40
C VAL A 84 -12.51 -24.11 -12.13
N GLU A 85 -13.35 -24.20 -11.10
CA GLU A 85 -13.02 -24.90 -9.84
C GLU A 85 -12.54 -26.34 -10.09
N ASN A 86 -13.15 -27.03 -11.06
CA ASN A 86 -12.82 -28.43 -11.36
C ASN A 86 -11.62 -28.62 -12.30
N ASN A 87 -11.28 -27.62 -13.13
CA ASN A 87 -10.33 -27.81 -14.24
C ASN A 87 -9.19 -26.79 -14.30
N TYR A 88 -9.15 -25.79 -13.40
CA TYR A 88 -8.16 -24.73 -13.43
C TYR A 88 -6.73 -25.27 -13.27
N LYS A 89 -5.83 -24.82 -14.15
CA LYS A 89 -4.41 -25.20 -14.11
C LYS A 89 -3.49 -24.00 -14.10
N SER A 90 -2.32 -24.26 -13.51
CA SER A 90 -1.11 -23.42 -13.47
C SER A 90 -0.84 -22.60 -14.73
N ASN A 91 -0.96 -23.29 -15.86
CA ASN A 91 -0.42 -22.95 -17.16
C ASN A 91 -1.50 -22.58 -18.18
N ASP A 92 -2.74 -22.39 -17.72
CA ASP A 92 -3.88 -21.99 -18.56
C ASP A 92 -4.41 -20.61 -18.10
N ALA A 93 -3.64 -19.86 -17.30
CA ALA A 93 -4.06 -18.60 -16.72
C ALA A 93 -4.19 -17.48 -17.77
N ILE A 94 -3.31 -17.45 -18.78
CA ILE A 94 -3.41 -16.52 -19.93
C ILE A 94 -4.69 -16.82 -20.74
N TRP A 95 -5.03 -18.09 -20.95
CA TRP A 95 -6.30 -18.46 -21.60
C TRP A 95 -7.51 -17.92 -20.81
N HIS A 96 -7.51 -18.08 -19.49
CA HIS A 96 -8.55 -17.51 -18.63
C HIS A 96 -8.55 -15.97 -18.57
N TYR A 97 -7.45 -15.32 -18.95
CA TYR A 97 -7.36 -13.86 -19.04
C TYR A 97 -8.01 -13.32 -20.32
N THR A 98 -7.78 -14.01 -21.43
CA THR A 98 -8.23 -13.61 -22.77
C THR A 98 -9.65 -14.05 -23.08
N THR A 99 -10.17 -15.03 -22.35
CA THR A 99 -11.55 -15.48 -22.50
C THR A 99 -12.56 -14.59 -21.79
N ASP A 100 -13.84 -14.65 -22.20
CA ASP A 100 -14.96 -14.03 -21.47
C ASP A 100 -15.17 -14.67 -20.08
N SER A 101 -14.26 -14.31 -19.17
CA SER A 101 -14.06 -14.91 -17.87
C SER A 101 -14.33 -13.90 -16.77
N PHE A 102 -15.08 -14.33 -15.77
CA PHE A 102 -15.28 -13.58 -14.53
C PHE A 102 -13.96 -13.20 -13.86
N LEU A 103 -12.89 -14.00 -14.04
CA LEU A 103 -11.57 -13.76 -13.44
C LEU A 103 -10.97 -12.45 -13.97
N PHE A 104 -10.91 -12.25 -15.29
CA PHE A 104 -10.42 -11.01 -15.88
C PHE A 104 -11.18 -9.79 -15.35
N ARG A 105 -12.53 -9.87 -15.29
CA ARG A 105 -13.38 -8.78 -14.79
C ARG A 105 -13.13 -8.45 -13.33
N LEU A 106 -13.16 -9.47 -12.45
CA LEU A 106 -13.07 -9.27 -11.01
C LEU A 106 -11.67 -8.86 -10.57
N VAL A 107 -10.63 -9.46 -11.15
CA VAL A 107 -9.24 -9.11 -10.89
C VAL A 107 -8.94 -7.70 -11.40
N GLY A 108 -9.36 -7.39 -12.63
CA GLY A 108 -9.22 -6.05 -13.19
C GLY A 108 -9.97 -5.00 -12.34
N ARG A 109 -11.15 -5.33 -11.82
CA ARG A 109 -11.91 -4.46 -10.90
C ARG A 109 -11.15 -4.24 -9.59
N ALA A 110 -10.67 -5.31 -8.95
CA ALA A 110 -9.94 -5.25 -7.69
C ALA A 110 -8.70 -4.34 -7.80
N PHE A 111 -7.97 -4.45 -8.91
CA PHE A 111 -6.85 -3.59 -9.23
C PHE A 111 -7.24 -2.12 -9.46
N ARG A 112 -8.31 -1.86 -10.24
CA ARG A 112 -8.79 -0.49 -10.49
C ARG A 112 -9.32 0.20 -9.23
N SER A 113 -9.95 -0.54 -8.32
CA SER A 113 -10.47 0.00 -7.06
C SER A 113 -9.47 -0.08 -5.91
N GLU A 114 -8.27 -0.60 -6.15
CA GLU A 114 -7.23 -0.77 -5.12
C GLU A 114 -7.73 -1.59 -3.92
N ASP A 115 -8.58 -2.57 -4.20
CA ASP A 115 -9.13 -3.46 -3.20
C ASP A 115 -8.11 -4.56 -2.89
N PHE A 116 -7.16 -4.25 -2.01
CA PHE A 116 -6.09 -5.17 -1.63
C PHE A 116 -6.58 -6.48 -1.02
N GLU A 117 -7.74 -6.49 -0.37
CA GLU A 117 -8.30 -7.73 0.16
C GLU A 117 -8.72 -8.65 -0.99
N ARG A 118 -9.41 -8.10 -1.99
CA ARG A 118 -9.76 -8.85 -3.21
C ARG A 118 -8.52 -9.24 -4.02
N ILE A 119 -7.56 -8.33 -4.19
CA ILE A 119 -6.28 -8.65 -4.86
C ILE A 119 -5.60 -9.83 -4.17
N PHE A 120 -5.60 -9.85 -2.83
CA PHE A 120 -5.05 -10.98 -2.08
C PHE A 120 -5.90 -12.25 -2.23
N ILE A 121 -7.23 -12.17 -2.24
CA ILE A 121 -8.11 -13.32 -2.51
C ILE A 121 -7.79 -13.92 -3.89
N PHE A 122 -7.59 -13.06 -4.91
CA PHE A 122 -7.24 -13.46 -6.28
C PHE A 122 -5.75 -13.83 -6.47
N ARG A 123 -4.94 -13.89 -5.40
CA ARG A 123 -3.48 -14.08 -5.47
C ARG A 123 -3.07 -15.31 -6.28
N ARG A 124 -3.83 -16.42 -6.19
CA ARG A 124 -3.57 -17.65 -6.96
C ARG A 124 -3.48 -17.35 -8.44
N TYR A 125 -4.57 -16.83 -8.99
CA TYR A 125 -4.68 -16.50 -10.41
C TYR A 125 -3.68 -15.43 -10.86
N ILE A 126 -3.45 -14.41 -10.03
CA ILE A 126 -2.47 -13.34 -10.32
C ILE A 126 -1.05 -13.91 -10.43
N ILE A 127 -0.65 -14.79 -9.50
CA ILE A 127 0.67 -15.43 -9.49
C ILE A 127 0.82 -16.37 -10.68
N ASP A 128 -0.21 -17.15 -10.99
CA ASP A 128 -0.19 -18.09 -12.12
C ASP A 128 -0.10 -17.36 -13.45
N LEU A 129 -0.92 -16.33 -13.65
CA LEU A 129 -0.87 -15.47 -14.83
C LEU A 129 0.50 -14.81 -14.99
N HIS A 130 1.07 -14.30 -13.90
CA HIS A 130 2.42 -13.74 -13.94
C HIS A 130 3.48 -14.79 -14.27
N SER A 131 3.41 -15.98 -13.67
CA SER A 131 4.39 -17.06 -13.88
C SER A 131 4.34 -17.62 -15.30
N GLU A 132 3.14 -17.83 -15.85
CA GLU A 132 2.95 -18.25 -17.24
C GLU A 132 3.46 -17.19 -18.21
N LEU A 133 3.13 -15.92 -17.98
CA LEU A 133 3.61 -14.81 -18.78
C LEU A 133 5.15 -14.68 -18.72
N ASP A 134 5.75 -14.81 -17.55
CA ASP A 134 7.21 -14.76 -17.37
C ASP A 134 7.94 -15.88 -18.12
N LYS A 135 7.34 -17.08 -18.22
CA LYS A 135 7.89 -18.16 -19.04
C LYS A 135 7.86 -17.78 -20.52
N LEU A 136 6.72 -17.28 -20.99
CA LEU A 136 6.55 -16.87 -22.38
C LEU A 136 7.47 -15.70 -22.76
N ILE A 137 7.69 -14.75 -21.85
CA ILE A 137 8.65 -13.64 -22.03
C ILE A 137 10.05 -14.19 -22.29
N LYS A 138 10.50 -15.18 -21.51
CA LYS A 138 11.83 -15.81 -21.67
C LYS A 138 11.95 -16.57 -22.98
N GLU A 139 10.91 -17.28 -23.39
CA GLU A 139 10.87 -17.99 -24.67
C GLU A 139 10.95 -17.03 -25.87
N GLN A 140 10.35 -15.85 -25.74
CA GLN A 140 10.34 -14.83 -26.78
C GLN A 140 11.53 -13.86 -26.69
N GLU A 141 12.46 -14.00 -25.74
CA GLU A 141 13.53 -13.02 -25.48
C GLU A 141 14.45 -12.78 -26.70
N SER A 142 14.65 -13.82 -27.52
CA SER A 142 15.49 -13.78 -28.74
C SER A 142 14.77 -13.24 -29.99
N LEU A 143 13.46 -13.03 -29.92
CA LEU A 143 12.68 -12.49 -31.04
C LEU A 143 12.91 -10.99 -31.21
N GLN A 144 12.62 -10.47 -32.41
CA GLN A 144 12.69 -9.04 -32.69
C GLN A 144 11.84 -8.25 -31.69
N LYS A 145 12.43 -7.19 -31.13
CA LYS A 145 11.74 -6.36 -30.13
C LYS A 145 10.58 -5.62 -30.78
N ILE A 146 9.44 -5.63 -30.09
CA ILE A 146 8.28 -4.82 -30.45
C ILE A 146 8.54 -3.40 -29.95
N LEU A 147 8.51 -2.43 -30.85
CA LEU A 147 8.85 -1.03 -30.53
C LEU A 147 7.62 -0.17 -30.23
N ARG A 148 6.45 -0.57 -30.74
CA ARG A 148 5.20 0.16 -30.56
C ARG A 148 4.04 -0.78 -30.33
N LEU A 149 3.21 -0.43 -29.36
CA LEU A 149 1.98 -1.11 -29.02
C LEU A 149 0.86 -0.10 -28.83
N TYR A 150 -0.38 -0.56 -28.97
CA TYR A 150 -1.54 0.29 -28.97
C TYR A 150 -2.60 -0.20 -27.97
N ARG A 151 -3.36 0.73 -27.40
CA ARG A 151 -4.58 0.38 -26.65
C ARG A 151 -5.65 1.44 -26.87
N GLY A 152 -6.81 1.00 -27.33
CA GLY A 152 -7.99 1.85 -27.35
C GLY A 152 -8.71 1.88 -26.01
N LYS A 153 -9.23 3.05 -25.66
CA LYS A 153 -10.09 3.21 -24.48
C LYS A 153 -11.01 4.41 -24.64
N LYS A 154 -12.19 4.35 -24.02
CA LYS A 154 -13.00 5.56 -23.78
C LYS A 154 -12.66 6.15 -22.43
N LEU A 155 -12.46 7.46 -22.35
CA LEU A 155 -12.15 8.16 -21.10
C LEU A 155 -13.12 9.31 -20.87
N CYS A 156 -13.44 9.55 -19.60
CA CYS A 156 -14.14 10.77 -19.20
C CYS A 156 -13.24 11.99 -19.46
N PRO A 157 -13.81 13.15 -19.87
CA PRO A 157 -13.04 14.36 -20.11
C PRO A 157 -12.17 14.82 -18.93
N THR A 158 -12.61 14.57 -17.69
CA THR A 158 -11.85 14.87 -16.47
C THR A 158 -10.54 14.09 -16.37
N ILE A 159 -10.55 12.80 -16.75
CA ILE A 159 -9.35 11.95 -16.76
C ILE A 159 -8.41 12.39 -17.88
N LEU A 160 -8.95 12.77 -19.04
CA LEU A 160 -8.15 13.33 -20.14
C LEU A 160 -7.45 14.62 -19.72
N GLN A 161 -8.16 15.54 -19.06
CA GLN A 161 -7.57 16.76 -18.52
C GLN A 161 -6.43 16.43 -17.54
N GLN A 162 -6.61 15.42 -16.68
CA GLN A 162 -5.54 14.96 -15.80
C GLN A 162 -4.32 14.45 -16.57
N LEU A 163 -4.49 13.68 -17.65
CA LEU A 163 -3.36 13.26 -18.50
C LEU A 163 -2.64 14.47 -19.10
N GLN A 164 -3.37 15.48 -19.56
CA GLN A 164 -2.81 16.71 -20.12
C GLN A 164 -2.01 17.50 -19.07
N ASP A 165 -2.58 17.67 -17.88
CA ASP A 165 -1.95 18.42 -16.78
C ASP A 165 -0.68 17.73 -16.23
N ASN A 166 -0.49 16.44 -16.55
CA ASN A 166 0.61 15.61 -16.06
C ASN A 166 1.53 15.13 -17.21
N ILE A 167 1.56 15.82 -18.35
CA ILE A 167 2.58 15.56 -19.38
C ILE A 167 3.99 15.65 -18.77
N GLY A 168 4.84 14.67 -19.05
CA GLY A 168 6.17 14.49 -18.48
C GLY A 168 6.21 13.67 -17.19
N ALA A 169 5.07 13.41 -16.56
CA ALA A 169 4.96 12.61 -15.34
C ALA A 169 4.98 11.10 -15.62
N LEU A 170 5.11 10.32 -14.54
CA LEU A 170 5.02 8.86 -14.57
C LEU A 170 3.61 8.40 -14.22
N ILE A 171 3.14 7.39 -14.94
CA ILE A 171 1.94 6.63 -14.62
C ILE A 171 2.31 5.17 -14.42
N SER A 172 1.61 4.49 -13.53
CA SER A 172 1.64 3.03 -13.46
C SER A 172 0.27 2.45 -13.72
N MET A 173 0.27 1.31 -14.38
CA MET A 173 -0.91 0.50 -14.61
C MET A 173 -1.19 -0.30 -13.34
N ASN A 174 -2.40 -0.14 -12.80
CA ASN A 174 -2.78 -0.77 -11.53
C ASN A 174 -2.94 -2.30 -11.62
N GLY A 175 -2.57 -2.97 -12.72
CA GLY A 175 -2.69 -4.41 -12.94
C GLY A 175 -1.89 -4.86 -14.17
N PHE A 176 -2.29 -5.96 -14.80
CA PHE A 176 -1.78 -6.36 -16.12
C PHE A 176 -2.24 -5.38 -17.19
N LEU A 177 -1.33 -5.00 -18.09
CA LEU A 177 -1.65 -4.10 -19.20
C LEU A 177 -1.75 -4.92 -20.49
N SER A 178 -2.96 -5.03 -21.01
CA SER A 178 -3.24 -5.61 -22.33
C SER A 178 -3.17 -4.52 -23.40
N THR A 179 -2.47 -4.83 -24.49
CA THR A 179 -2.25 -3.97 -25.66
C THR A 179 -2.34 -4.80 -26.93
N THR A 180 -2.27 -4.17 -28.10
CA THR A 180 -2.29 -4.83 -29.41
C THR A 180 -1.18 -4.28 -30.31
N LEU A 181 -0.67 -5.10 -31.22
CA LEU A 181 0.19 -4.69 -32.33
C LEU A 181 -0.58 -3.87 -33.39
N SER A 182 -1.88 -4.13 -33.54
CA SER A 182 -2.74 -3.48 -34.52
C SER A 182 -3.31 -2.15 -34.02
N ARG A 183 -2.87 -1.07 -34.65
CA ARG A 183 -3.40 0.28 -34.38
C ARG A 183 -4.89 0.39 -34.74
N ASP A 184 -5.31 -0.30 -35.78
CA ASP A 184 -6.69 -0.26 -36.26
C ASP A 184 -7.62 -1.00 -35.29
N THR A 185 -7.19 -2.16 -34.78
CA THR A 185 -7.89 -2.88 -33.71
C THR A 185 -8.03 -2.00 -32.46
N ALA A 186 -6.96 -1.30 -32.07
CA ALA A 186 -7.00 -0.35 -30.95
C ALA A 186 -8.05 0.76 -31.16
N LEU A 187 -8.12 1.36 -32.35
CA LEU A 187 -9.03 2.46 -32.62
C LEU A 187 -10.49 2.03 -32.80
N GLU A 188 -10.72 1.05 -33.65
CA GLU A 188 -12.06 0.67 -34.10
C GLU A 188 -12.78 -0.20 -33.07
N VAL A 189 -12.08 -1.22 -32.53
CA VAL A 189 -12.68 -2.19 -31.61
C VAL A 189 -12.71 -1.64 -30.18
N PHE A 190 -11.58 -1.13 -29.69
CA PHE A 190 -11.45 -0.78 -28.27
C PHE A 190 -11.76 0.70 -27.95
N ALA A 191 -11.28 1.65 -28.76
CA ALA A 191 -11.57 3.07 -28.54
C ALA A 191 -12.98 3.43 -29.06
N GLY A 192 -13.49 2.69 -30.04
CA GLY A 192 -14.82 2.87 -30.62
C GLY A 192 -15.00 4.25 -31.26
N VAL A 193 -14.01 4.68 -32.06
CA VAL A 193 -14.05 5.97 -32.78
C VAL A 193 -15.31 6.05 -33.65
N GLY A 194 -16.00 7.19 -33.62
CA GLY A 194 -17.25 7.40 -34.38
C GLY A 194 -18.53 6.97 -33.65
N HIS A 195 -18.42 6.26 -32.52
CA HIS A 195 -19.57 5.94 -31.65
C HIS A 195 -19.61 6.89 -30.44
N ASN A 196 -20.13 8.10 -30.62
CA ASN A 196 -20.20 9.10 -29.56
C ASN A 196 -21.27 8.73 -28.52
N ARG A 197 -20.85 8.61 -27.27
CA ARG A 197 -21.72 8.75 -26.08
C ARG A 197 -21.32 10.07 -25.43
N ASN A 198 -22.29 10.90 -25.04
CA ASN A 198 -22.06 12.28 -24.58
C ASN A 198 -21.11 12.43 -23.38
N ASP A 199 -20.77 11.33 -22.68
CA ASP A 199 -20.05 11.37 -21.42
C ASP A 199 -18.58 10.88 -21.53
N CYS A 200 -18.13 10.42 -22.71
CA CYS A 200 -16.77 9.88 -22.89
C CYS A 200 -16.18 10.22 -24.25
N GLU A 201 -14.85 10.36 -24.27
CA GLU A 201 -14.02 10.62 -25.45
C GLU A 201 -13.29 9.34 -25.87
N SER A 202 -13.15 9.10 -27.17
CA SER A 202 -12.33 8.01 -27.69
C SER A 202 -10.84 8.36 -27.60
N VAL A 203 -10.04 7.44 -27.08
CA VAL A 203 -8.61 7.65 -26.81
C VAL A 203 -7.80 6.47 -27.32
N LEU A 204 -6.76 6.77 -28.06
CA LEU A 204 -5.70 5.85 -28.46
C LEU A 204 -4.47 6.08 -27.59
N PHE A 205 -4.07 5.06 -26.85
CA PHE A 205 -2.76 5.03 -26.21
C PHE A 205 -1.73 4.42 -27.17
N GLU A 206 -0.61 5.10 -27.35
CA GLU A 206 0.55 4.63 -28.11
C GLU A 206 1.71 4.41 -27.14
N PHE A 207 2.13 3.17 -26.97
CA PHE A 207 3.21 2.77 -26.08
C PHE A 207 4.50 2.58 -26.87
N CYS A 208 5.44 3.50 -26.69
CA CYS A 208 6.77 3.44 -27.28
C CYS A 208 7.73 2.70 -26.34
N ILE A 209 8.27 1.58 -26.81
CA ILE A 209 9.19 0.74 -26.04
C ILE A 209 10.62 1.04 -26.48
N ASP A 210 11.49 1.27 -25.50
CA ASP A 210 12.92 1.44 -25.69
C ASP A 210 13.62 0.06 -25.79
N GLU A 211 14.44 -0.11 -26.83
CA GLU A 211 15.19 -1.34 -27.13
C GLU A 211 16.19 -1.72 -26.03
N THR A 212 16.61 -0.78 -25.20
CA THR A 212 17.57 -1.04 -24.12
C THR A 212 16.95 -1.70 -22.89
N ILE A 213 15.62 -1.75 -22.82
CA ILE A 213 14.89 -2.25 -21.65
C ILE A 213 14.74 -3.77 -21.72
N THR A 214 14.84 -4.40 -20.54
CA THR A 214 14.47 -5.80 -20.33
C THR A 214 13.02 -6.03 -20.72
N ARG A 215 12.76 -7.10 -21.49
CA ARG A 215 11.42 -7.43 -21.95
C ARG A 215 10.53 -7.79 -20.75
N THR A 216 9.42 -7.08 -20.58
CA THR A 216 8.41 -7.30 -19.53
C THR A 216 7.02 -7.61 -20.11
N TYR A 217 6.98 -8.02 -21.37
CA TYR A 217 5.76 -8.30 -22.12
C TYR A 217 5.96 -9.48 -23.07
N ALA A 218 4.89 -10.19 -23.36
CA ALA A 218 4.87 -11.23 -24.37
C ALA A 218 3.71 -11.03 -25.34
N ASP A 219 3.93 -11.43 -26.59
CA ASP A 219 2.87 -11.63 -27.55
C ASP A 219 2.11 -12.90 -27.14
N ILE A 220 0.82 -12.73 -26.84
CA ILE A 220 -0.06 -13.82 -26.40
C ILE A 220 -1.08 -14.20 -27.46
N SER A 221 -0.96 -13.71 -28.70
CA SER A 221 -1.93 -13.93 -29.77
C SER A 221 -2.17 -15.41 -30.07
N VAL A 222 -1.14 -16.26 -29.92
CA VAL A 222 -1.23 -17.71 -30.13
C VAL A 222 -2.05 -18.41 -29.04
N ILE A 223 -2.09 -17.84 -27.83
CA ILE A 223 -2.83 -18.38 -26.69
C ILE A 223 -4.21 -17.69 -26.58
N SER A 224 -4.37 -16.48 -27.09
CA SER A 224 -5.60 -15.69 -26.91
C SER A 224 -6.83 -16.37 -27.53
N GLN A 225 -7.99 -16.19 -26.89
CA GLN A 225 -9.28 -16.53 -27.50
C GLN A 225 -9.51 -15.76 -28.82
N TYR A 226 -8.88 -14.59 -28.97
CA TYR A 226 -9.03 -13.71 -30.13
C TYR A 226 -7.67 -13.44 -30.79
N PRO A 227 -7.10 -14.39 -31.56
CA PRO A 227 -5.79 -14.22 -32.18
C PRO A 227 -5.70 -13.02 -33.13
N GLU A 228 -6.82 -12.67 -33.76
CA GLU A 228 -6.93 -11.53 -34.69
C GLU A 228 -6.68 -10.17 -34.01
N GLU A 229 -6.79 -10.11 -32.68
CA GLU A 229 -6.56 -8.87 -31.92
C GLU A 229 -5.07 -8.59 -31.73
N GLU A 230 -4.18 -9.52 -32.11
CA GLU A 230 -2.71 -9.39 -31.98
C GLU A 230 -2.28 -8.93 -30.57
N GLU A 231 -2.84 -9.59 -29.55
CA GLU A 231 -2.74 -9.14 -28.16
C GLU A 231 -1.34 -9.33 -27.57
N VAL A 232 -0.83 -8.27 -26.94
CA VAL A 232 0.44 -8.25 -26.22
C VAL A 232 0.18 -7.85 -24.77
N LEU A 233 0.62 -8.69 -23.85
CA LEU A 233 0.37 -8.55 -22.41
C LEU A 233 1.64 -8.21 -21.66
N PHE A 234 1.57 -7.19 -20.81
CA PHE A 234 2.64 -6.79 -19.89
C PHE A 234 2.45 -7.41 -18.51
N THR A 235 3.57 -7.65 -17.83
CA THR A 235 3.57 -7.99 -16.41
C THR A 235 2.95 -6.88 -15.57
N ILE A 236 2.47 -7.27 -14.38
CA ILE A 236 1.80 -6.36 -13.45
C ILE A 236 2.69 -5.18 -13.04
N GLY A 237 2.10 -3.99 -12.96
CA GLY A 237 2.77 -2.81 -12.43
C GLY A 237 3.67 -2.10 -13.44
N SER A 238 3.47 -2.31 -14.75
CA SER A 238 4.21 -1.55 -15.77
C SER A 238 4.13 -0.02 -15.56
N ILE A 239 5.26 0.66 -15.78
CA ILE A 239 5.44 2.10 -15.53
C ILE A 239 5.76 2.79 -16.85
N TRP A 240 5.12 3.92 -17.08
CA TRP A 240 5.18 4.66 -18.33
C TRP A 240 5.29 6.16 -18.07
N LYS A 241 6.04 6.86 -18.92
CA LYS A 241 6.08 8.32 -18.92
C LYS A 241 5.11 8.88 -19.94
N ILE A 242 4.30 9.87 -19.54
CA ILE A 242 3.43 10.61 -20.46
C ILE A 242 4.29 11.56 -21.30
N ASN A 243 4.31 11.37 -22.62
CA ASN A 243 5.07 12.22 -23.52
C ASN A 243 4.21 13.32 -24.14
N SER A 244 3.00 12.97 -24.54
CA SER A 244 2.06 13.92 -25.15
C SER A 244 0.63 13.44 -25.01
N VAL A 245 -0.29 14.40 -25.02
CA VAL A 245 -1.73 14.18 -25.11
C VAL A 245 -2.26 15.15 -26.15
N GLN A 246 -2.69 14.65 -27.29
CA GLN A 246 -3.06 15.46 -28.45
C GLN A 246 -4.41 15.01 -29.01
N LYS A 247 -5.21 15.95 -29.52
CA LYS A 247 -6.47 15.64 -30.19
C LYS A 247 -6.23 15.50 -31.69
N ASN A 248 -6.68 14.41 -32.29
CA ASN A 248 -6.56 14.18 -33.72
C ASN A 248 -7.87 14.54 -34.43
N ASN A 249 -7.88 15.67 -35.15
CA ASN A 249 -8.98 16.12 -36.02
C ASN A 249 -10.38 16.06 -35.36
N ASP A 250 -10.47 16.36 -34.07
CA ASP A 250 -11.67 16.27 -33.23
C ASP A 250 -12.36 14.89 -33.12
N LEU A 251 -11.78 13.84 -33.70
CA LEU A 251 -12.38 12.49 -33.71
C LEU A 251 -12.00 11.65 -32.49
N TYR A 252 -10.75 11.77 -32.04
CA TYR A 252 -10.24 11.02 -30.89
C TYR A 252 -8.96 11.66 -30.35
N TRP A 253 -8.56 11.25 -29.15
CA TRP A 253 -7.31 11.67 -28.49
C TRP A 253 -6.21 10.65 -28.69
N ILE A 254 -4.97 11.10 -28.81
CA ILE A 254 -3.76 10.29 -28.84
C ILE A 254 -2.94 10.62 -27.59
N VAL A 255 -2.66 9.58 -26.81
CA VAL A 255 -1.80 9.65 -25.62
C VAL A 255 -0.55 8.83 -25.90
N THR A 256 0.58 9.49 -26.09
CA THR A 256 1.85 8.81 -26.33
C THR A 256 2.60 8.60 -25.00
N LEU A 257 3.02 7.37 -24.76
CA LEU A 257 3.70 6.90 -23.57
C LEU A 257 5.05 6.30 -23.94
N SER A 258 6.06 6.42 -23.08
CA SER A 258 7.33 5.70 -23.24
C SER A 258 7.71 4.89 -22.02
N SER A 259 8.31 3.73 -22.25
CA SER A 259 8.83 2.86 -21.21
C SER A 259 9.96 3.53 -20.42
N CYS A 260 10.16 3.15 -19.15
CA CYS A 260 11.18 3.72 -18.26
C CYS A 260 11.97 2.62 -17.55
N SER A 261 13.24 2.43 -17.90
CA SER A 261 14.14 1.42 -17.29
C SER A 261 14.65 1.84 -15.90
N ASP A 262 15.14 3.08 -15.78
CA ASP A 262 15.83 3.56 -14.56
C ASP A 262 14.94 3.56 -13.32
N VAL A 263 13.65 3.83 -13.48
CA VAL A 263 12.68 3.81 -12.37
C VAL A 263 12.42 2.37 -11.94
N ASN A 264 12.23 1.45 -12.90
CA ASN A 264 11.96 0.06 -12.56
C ASN A 264 13.16 -0.59 -11.83
N LEU A 265 14.39 -0.34 -12.31
CA LEU A 265 15.61 -0.83 -11.65
C LEU A 265 15.75 -0.33 -10.22
N ARG A 266 15.47 0.95 -9.96
CA ARG A 266 15.49 1.50 -8.60
C ARG A 266 14.47 0.83 -7.69
N ILE A 267 13.26 0.51 -8.19
CA ILE A 267 12.28 -0.24 -7.41
C ILE A 267 12.73 -1.70 -7.19
N ILE A 268 13.39 -2.34 -8.17
CA ILE A 268 13.97 -3.69 -7.97
C ILE A 268 15.00 -3.64 -6.85
N GLN A 269 15.97 -2.73 -6.94
CA GLN A 269 17.03 -2.58 -5.94
C GLN A 269 16.46 -2.28 -4.55
N TYR A 270 15.47 -1.38 -4.49
CA TYR A 270 14.77 -1.06 -3.26
C TYR A 270 14.04 -2.28 -2.68
N PHE A 271 13.39 -3.08 -3.53
CA PHE A 271 12.69 -4.30 -3.10
C PHE A 271 13.65 -5.42 -2.68
N GLU A 272 14.79 -5.58 -3.34
CA GLU A 272 15.79 -6.59 -2.99
C GLU A 272 16.42 -6.32 -1.63
N GLN A 273 16.52 -5.05 -1.22
CA GLN A 273 16.92 -4.68 0.14
C GLN A 273 15.89 -5.09 1.22
N LEU A 274 14.64 -5.39 0.83
CA LEU A 274 13.55 -5.80 1.72
C LEU A 274 13.33 -7.33 1.75
N ALA A 275 13.98 -8.07 0.86
CA ALA A 275 13.58 -9.44 0.50
C ALA A 275 13.84 -10.52 1.57
N ASP A 276 14.44 -10.17 2.71
CA ASP A 276 14.71 -11.09 3.81
C ASP A 276 13.50 -11.30 4.75
N ASP A 277 12.45 -10.48 4.63
CA ASP A 277 11.26 -10.55 5.47
C ASP A 277 10.19 -11.55 4.98
N SER A 278 9.28 -11.98 5.86
CA SER A 278 8.11 -12.76 5.44
C SER A 278 7.17 -11.91 4.57
N THR A 279 6.63 -12.49 3.50
CA THR A 279 5.66 -11.84 2.59
C THR A 279 4.51 -11.19 3.36
N PHE A 280 3.95 -11.85 4.38
CA PHE A 280 2.84 -11.30 5.15
C PHE A 280 3.22 -10.10 6.02
N LEU A 281 4.44 -10.09 6.56
CA LEU A 281 4.97 -8.95 7.30
C LEU A 281 5.12 -7.75 6.36
N MET A 282 5.73 -7.95 5.19
CA MET A 282 5.88 -6.89 4.19
C MET A 282 4.53 -6.33 3.73
N LEU A 283 3.52 -7.21 3.50
CA LEU A 283 2.17 -6.77 3.14
C LEU A 283 1.55 -5.90 4.24
N GLY A 284 1.65 -6.33 5.49
CA GLY A 284 1.13 -5.58 6.63
C GLY A 284 1.80 -4.21 6.77
N ASP A 285 3.13 -4.16 6.64
CA ASP A 285 3.89 -2.92 6.73
C ASP A 285 3.54 -1.95 5.61
N VAL A 286 3.52 -2.40 4.36
CA VAL A 286 3.11 -1.56 3.21
C VAL A 286 1.69 -1.03 3.40
N LEU A 287 0.75 -1.85 3.87
CA LEU A 287 -0.63 -1.43 4.10
C LEU A 287 -0.74 -0.43 5.25
N ARG A 288 0.04 -0.57 6.32
CA ARG A 288 0.07 0.37 7.44
C ARG A 288 0.56 1.74 6.98
N GLU A 289 1.63 1.78 6.18
CA GLU A 289 2.19 3.03 5.65
C GLU A 289 1.25 3.72 4.65
N LEU A 290 0.42 2.94 3.95
CA LEU A 290 -0.70 3.45 3.14
C LEU A 290 -1.91 3.90 3.99
N GLY A 291 -1.84 3.86 5.32
CA GLY A 291 -2.93 4.20 6.25
C GLY A 291 -4.06 3.17 6.32
N GLN A 292 -3.88 1.97 5.75
CA GLN A 292 -4.90 0.92 5.71
C GLN A 292 -4.81 0.00 6.94
N HIS A 293 -4.91 0.60 8.12
CA HIS A 293 -4.61 -0.03 9.41
C HIS A 293 -5.38 -1.34 9.68
N VAL A 294 -6.68 -1.40 9.38
CA VAL A 294 -7.50 -2.61 9.59
C VAL A 294 -7.03 -3.76 8.70
N LYS A 295 -6.63 -3.47 7.46
CA LYS A 295 -6.11 -4.48 6.53
C LYS A 295 -4.71 -4.93 6.94
N ALA A 296 -3.86 -3.99 7.35
CA ALA A 296 -2.53 -4.30 7.88
C ALA A 296 -2.61 -5.25 9.09
N GLU A 297 -3.50 -4.95 10.04
CA GLU A 297 -3.76 -5.80 11.23
C GLU A 297 -4.17 -7.23 10.85
N LYS A 298 -5.05 -7.40 9.84
CA LYS A 298 -5.45 -8.72 9.33
C LYS A 298 -4.25 -9.54 8.83
N PHE A 299 -3.31 -8.91 8.12
CA PHE A 299 -2.11 -9.61 7.62
C PHE A 299 -1.12 -9.94 8.73
N TYR A 300 -0.97 -9.08 9.74
CA TYR A 300 -0.14 -9.39 10.90
C TYR A 300 -0.70 -10.58 11.70
N TYR A 301 -2.02 -10.67 11.88
CA TYR A 301 -2.63 -11.84 12.54
C TYR A 301 -2.47 -13.12 11.71
N LYS A 302 -2.69 -13.06 10.38
CA LYS A 302 -2.41 -14.21 9.50
C LYS A 302 -0.98 -14.70 9.64
N MET A 303 -0.01 -13.77 9.74
CA MET A 303 1.37 -14.13 9.99
C MET A 303 1.51 -14.80 11.36
N LEU A 304 0.94 -14.25 12.44
CA LEU A 304 1.00 -14.79 13.81
C LEU A 304 0.46 -16.22 13.94
N ASP A 305 -0.49 -16.62 13.10
CA ASP A 305 -1.07 -17.96 13.06
C ASP A 305 -0.13 -19.01 12.44
N GLU A 306 0.95 -18.60 11.77
CA GLU A 306 1.93 -19.53 11.21
C GLU A 306 2.75 -20.24 12.32
N SER A 307 2.94 -21.55 12.17
CA SER A 307 3.64 -22.37 13.16
C SER A 307 5.16 -22.16 13.18
N THR A 308 5.74 -21.62 12.11
CA THR A 308 7.20 -21.55 11.86
C THR A 308 7.83 -20.19 12.17
N ILE A 309 7.08 -19.24 12.72
CA ILE A 309 7.54 -17.86 12.93
C ILE A 309 8.65 -17.81 13.98
N LYS A 310 9.66 -16.97 13.76
CA LYS A 310 10.70 -16.66 14.74
C LYS A 310 10.18 -15.70 15.82
N ASP A 311 10.69 -15.80 17.04
CA ASP A 311 10.24 -14.93 18.13
C ASP A 311 10.57 -13.45 17.90
N GLU A 312 11.65 -13.15 17.17
CA GLU A 312 12.00 -11.80 16.69
C GLU A 312 10.85 -11.20 15.87
N THR A 313 10.37 -11.96 14.89
CA THR A 313 9.24 -11.58 14.05
C THR A 313 7.96 -11.45 14.86
N ARG A 314 7.72 -12.32 15.86
CA ARG A 314 6.56 -12.17 16.76
C ARG A 314 6.61 -10.87 17.56
N VAL A 315 7.78 -10.47 18.05
CA VAL A 315 7.95 -9.19 18.76
C VAL A 315 7.60 -8.02 17.84
N THR A 316 8.10 -8.03 16.60
CA THR A 316 7.78 -6.99 15.59
C THR A 316 6.29 -6.95 15.27
N LEU A 317 5.65 -8.10 15.07
CA LEU A 317 4.20 -8.19 14.78
C LEU A 317 3.37 -7.63 15.94
N TYR A 318 3.65 -8.04 17.18
CA TYR A 318 2.95 -7.52 18.35
C TYR A 318 3.15 -6.01 18.52
N TYR A 319 4.36 -5.51 18.29
CA TYR A 319 4.63 -4.07 18.32
C TYR A 319 3.83 -3.32 17.25
N ASN A 320 3.81 -3.80 16.01
CA ASN A 320 3.10 -3.17 14.90
C ASN A 320 1.57 -3.17 15.12
N ILE A 321 1.01 -4.29 15.59
CA ILE A 321 -0.41 -4.39 15.97
C ILE A 321 -0.71 -3.43 17.13
N ALA A 322 0.18 -3.34 18.13
CA ALA A 322 0.00 -2.41 19.25
C ALA A 322 -0.04 -0.95 18.77
N MET A 323 0.87 -0.54 17.87
CA MET A 323 0.90 0.79 17.28
C MET A 323 -0.39 1.12 16.53
N ILE A 324 -0.89 0.20 15.71
CA ILE A 324 -2.19 0.34 15.03
C ILE A 324 -3.32 0.54 16.06
N ASN A 325 -3.29 -0.22 17.15
CA ASN A 325 -4.27 -0.08 18.22
C ASN A 325 -4.19 1.28 18.93
N VAL A 326 -2.99 1.84 19.13
CA VAL A 326 -2.83 3.21 19.67
C VAL A 326 -3.44 4.26 18.74
N GLU A 327 -3.16 4.16 17.43
CA GLU A 327 -3.68 5.09 16.42
C GLU A 327 -5.21 5.07 16.34
N GLN A 328 -5.82 3.90 16.55
CA GLN A 328 -7.27 3.71 16.59
C GLN A 328 -7.90 4.00 17.96
N GLY A 329 -7.11 4.40 18.97
CA GLY A 329 -7.58 4.67 20.34
C GLY A 329 -8.00 3.42 21.12
N ARG A 330 -7.61 2.22 20.68
CA ARG A 330 -7.87 0.92 21.34
C ARG A 330 -6.79 0.64 22.38
N ASP A 331 -6.68 1.50 23.39
CA ASP A 331 -5.55 1.52 24.33
C ASP A 331 -5.37 0.21 25.13
N SER A 332 -6.45 -0.47 25.52
CA SER A 332 -6.37 -1.77 26.22
C SER A 332 -5.78 -2.88 25.34
N MET A 333 -6.15 -2.92 24.06
CA MET A 333 -5.59 -3.87 23.10
C MET A 333 -4.13 -3.53 22.78
N ALA A 334 -3.79 -2.24 22.68
CA ALA A 334 -2.40 -1.80 22.50
C ALA A 334 -1.51 -2.26 23.67
N LEU A 335 -1.95 -2.04 24.92
CA LEU A 335 -1.24 -2.50 26.11
C LEU A 335 -1.05 -4.02 26.12
N MET A 336 -2.09 -4.80 25.77
CA MET A 336 -2.00 -6.27 25.70
C MET A 336 -0.89 -6.71 24.73
N HIS A 337 -0.86 -6.17 23.50
CA HIS A 337 0.14 -6.55 22.51
C HIS A 337 1.54 -6.04 22.88
N PHE A 338 1.69 -4.84 23.45
CA PHE A 338 2.98 -4.39 23.98
C PHE A 338 3.48 -5.31 25.10
N GLN A 339 2.61 -5.81 25.98
CA GLN A 339 2.99 -6.79 27.01
C GLN A 339 3.45 -8.12 26.40
N GLN A 340 2.80 -8.59 25.33
CA GLN A 340 3.23 -9.79 24.61
C GLN A 340 4.62 -9.60 23.98
N ALA A 341 4.84 -8.46 23.33
CA ALA A 341 6.15 -8.08 22.79
C ALA A 341 7.22 -7.99 23.89
N GLU A 342 6.90 -7.35 25.02
CA GLU A 342 7.81 -7.18 26.16
C GLU A 342 8.19 -8.52 26.82
N LYS A 343 7.22 -9.43 26.97
CA LYS A 343 7.44 -10.77 27.50
C LYS A 343 8.40 -11.58 26.63
N LEU A 344 8.25 -11.51 25.31
CA LEU A 344 9.15 -12.20 24.38
C LEU A 344 10.53 -11.54 24.37
N ILE A 345 10.58 -10.21 24.34
CA ILE A 345 11.85 -9.50 24.22
C ILE A 345 12.72 -9.61 25.49
N SER A 346 12.09 -9.75 26.66
CA SER A 346 12.76 -9.92 27.95
C SER A 346 13.23 -11.35 28.20
N ALA A 347 12.54 -12.35 27.65
CA ALA A 347 12.89 -13.76 27.81
C ALA A 347 14.12 -14.20 26.98
N ARG A 348 14.55 -13.39 26.01
CA ARG A 348 15.67 -13.73 25.11
C ARG A 348 16.66 -12.57 24.95
N VAL A 349 17.93 -12.92 24.74
CA VAL A 349 18.93 -12.00 24.20
C VAL A 349 18.82 -12.15 22.68
N PHE A 350 18.23 -11.16 22.02
CA PHE A 350 18.33 -11.07 20.55
C PHE A 350 19.68 -10.45 20.26
N ASP A 351 20.43 -11.00 19.30
CA ASP A 351 21.67 -10.40 18.82
C ASP A 351 21.30 -9.10 18.09
N THR A 352 21.14 -8.02 18.83
CA THR A 352 20.90 -6.69 18.27
C THR A 352 22.24 -6.17 17.75
N GLU A 353 22.58 -6.48 16.50
CA GLU A 353 23.69 -5.78 15.85
C GLU A 353 23.39 -4.26 15.78
N PRO A 354 24.41 -3.41 15.99
CA PRO A 354 24.25 -1.96 15.93
C PRO A 354 24.01 -1.50 14.50
N LEU A 355 22.88 -0.82 14.26
CA LEU A 355 22.48 -0.34 12.94
C LEU A 355 23.13 1.00 12.56
N ILE A 356 23.74 0.99 11.39
CA ILE A 356 23.95 2.15 10.51
C ILE A 356 22.56 2.70 10.11
N PRO A 357 22.36 4.01 9.85
CA PRO A 357 21.09 4.53 9.36
C PRO A 357 20.75 3.91 8.00
N GLN A 358 19.82 2.96 8.01
CA GLN A 358 19.22 2.36 6.83
C GLN A 358 17.89 3.08 6.54
N PRO A 359 17.38 3.08 5.29
CA PRO A 359 16.11 3.73 4.94
C PRO A 359 14.98 3.27 5.86
N LEU A 360 13.93 4.09 6.00
CA LEU A 360 12.77 3.92 6.90
C LEU A 360 12.05 2.54 6.87
N TYR A 361 12.45 1.62 5.99
CA TYR A 361 11.71 0.42 5.61
C TYR A 361 12.47 -0.91 5.77
N SER A 362 13.67 -0.98 6.38
CA SER A 362 14.25 -2.30 6.73
C SER A 362 13.52 -2.90 7.94
N SER A 363 12.49 -3.72 7.71
CA SER A 363 11.56 -4.26 8.72
C SER A 363 12.04 -5.49 9.52
N SER A 364 13.24 -6.01 9.28
CA SER A 364 13.83 -7.07 10.13
C SER A 364 14.66 -6.52 11.28
N THR A 365 14.19 -5.46 11.96
CA THR A 365 14.84 -5.00 13.19
C THR A 365 13.85 -5.11 14.33
N VAL A 366 14.17 -6.00 15.29
CA VAL A 366 13.34 -6.16 16.49
C VAL A 366 13.22 -4.78 17.16
N PRO A 367 11.98 -4.29 17.39
CA PRO A 367 11.80 -2.97 17.99
C PRO A 367 12.53 -2.92 19.34
N PRO A 368 13.35 -1.90 19.60
CA PRO A 368 14.08 -1.79 20.85
C PRO A 368 13.14 -1.89 22.05
N ARG A 369 13.51 -2.69 23.05
CA ARG A 369 12.70 -2.91 24.25
C ARG A 369 12.28 -1.59 24.91
N ILE A 370 13.17 -0.60 24.95
CA ILE A 370 12.88 0.76 25.43
C ILE A 370 11.71 1.44 24.73
N HIS A 371 11.49 1.22 23.42
CA HIS A 371 10.34 1.78 22.72
C HIS A 371 9.03 1.15 23.18
N ILE A 372 9.01 -0.19 23.34
CA ILE A 372 7.84 -0.92 23.87
C ILE A 372 7.48 -0.39 25.26
N LEU A 373 8.48 -0.32 26.17
CA LEU A 373 8.27 0.14 27.55
C LEU A 373 7.83 1.61 27.61
N ASN A 374 8.46 2.47 26.80
CA ASN A 374 8.09 3.88 26.71
C ASN A 374 6.65 4.07 26.20
N ASN A 375 6.23 3.31 25.18
CA ASN A 375 4.87 3.39 24.66
C ASN A 375 3.84 2.90 25.67
N MET A 376 4.12 1.82 26.40
CA MET A 376 3.27 1.38 27.51
C MET A 376 3.13 2.46 28.58
N ALA A 377 4.24 3.10 28.97
CA ALA A 377 4.22 4.18 29.96
C ALA A 377 3.37 5.37 29.51
N CYS A 378 3.50 5.79 28.24
CA CYS A 378 2.67 6.83 27.65
C CYS A 378 1.18 6.47 27.65
N LEU A 379 0.82 5.21 27.39
CA LEU A 379 -0.57 4.74 27.45
C LEU A 379 -1.13 4.77 28.88
N TYR A 380 -0.34 4.33 29.88
CA TYR A 380 -0.76 4.45 31.28
C TYR A 380 -0.94 5.91 31.69
N GLN A 381 -0.02 6.81 31.30
CA GLN A 381 -0.17 8.24 31.52
C GLN A 381 -1.45 8.80 30.87
N LYS A 382 -1.72 8.44 29.61
CA LYS A 382 -2.93 8.85 28.88
C LYS A 382 -4.20 8.41 29.60
N ASN A 383 -4.17 7.22 30.22
CA ASN A 383 -5.27 6.66 31.01
C ASN A 383 -5.34 7.20 32.46
N GLY A 384 -4.45 8.14 32.85
CA GLY A 384 -4.40 8.73 34.19
C GLY A 384 -3.64 7.89 35.23
N ASP A 385 -3.13 6.72 34.85
CA ASP A 385 -2.37 5.82 35.71
C ASP A 385 -0.89 6.24 35.75
N SER A 386 -0.63 7.26 36.56
CA SER A 386 0.71 7.83 36.69
C SER A 386 1.70 6.91 37.40
N GLU A 387 1.23 5.96 38.22
CA GLU A 387 2.09 5.03 38.95
C GLU A 387 2.68 4.00 37.99
N ASN A 388 1.84 3.37 37.17
CA ASN A 388 2.32 2.45 36.14
C ASN A 388 3.13 3.18 35.07
N ALA A 389 2.78 4.42 34.70
CA ALA A 389 3.59 5.22 33.78
C ALA A 389 5.04 5.36 34.28
N LEU A 390 5.23 5.78 35.54
CA LEU A 390 6.57 5.91 36.14
C LEU A 390 7.30 4.56 36.25
N LEU A 391 6.59 3.48 36.60
CA LEU A 391 7.17 2.14 36.67
C LEU A 391 7.76 1.71 35.32
N TYR A 392 7.01 1.88 34.23
CA TYR A 392 7.46 1.49 32.89
C TYR A 392 8.53 2.43 32.33
N PHE A 393 8.46 3.74 32.60
CA PHE A 393 9.55 4.65 32.28
C PHE A 393 10.85 4.27 33.02
N ALA A 394 10.78 3.89 34.30
CA ALA A 394 11.94 3.44 35.05
C ALA A 394 12.54 2.14 34.46
N LYS A 395 11.68 1.17 34.09
CA LYS A 395 12.13 -0.03 33.36
C LYS A 395 12.83 0.31 32.04
N ALA A 396 12.33 1.32 31.33
CA ALA A 396 12.87 1.78 30.05
C ALA A 396 14.26 2.42 30.21
N LEU A 397 14.47 3.24 31.25
CA LEU A 397 15.77 3.84 31.57
C LEU A 397 16.81 2.82 32.05
N ASN A 398 16.37 1.80 32.79
CA ASN A 398 17.21 0.71 33.30
C ASN A 398 17.51 -0.37 32.25
N ASP A 399 17.01 -0.23 31.02
CA ASP A 399 17.38 -1.12 29.94
C ASP A 399 18.84 -0.88 29.52
N GLU A 400 19.71 -1.83 29.87
CA GLU A 400 21.15 -1.77 29.58
C GLU A 400 21.46 -1.89 28.09
N ARG A 401 20.56 -2.50 27.31
CA ARG A 401 20.69 -2.67 25.86
C ARG A 401 20.38 -1.39 25.08
N SER A 402 19.87 -0.37 25.77
CA SER A 402 19.37 0.84 25.12
C SER A 402 20.43 1.91 24.96
N GLU A 403 20.58 2.36 23.72
CA GLU A 403 21.42 3.50 23.36
C GLU A 403 21.04 4.76 24.14
N ARG A 404 22.06 5.56 24.45
CA ARG A 404 21.95 6.82 25.20
C ARG A 404 20.88 7.75 24.60
N THR A 405 20.80 7.83 23.28
CA THR A 405 19.86 8.69 22.55
C THR A 405 18.40 8.26 22.74
N LYS A 406 18.11 6.95 22.83
CA LYS A 406 16.74 6.43 23.07
C LYS A 406 16.26 6.76 24.50
N LYS A 407 17.18 6.83 25.46
CA LYS A 407 16.88 7.26 26.84
C LYS A 407 16.50 8.75 26.94
N ALA A 408 16.95 9.58 26.00
CA ALA A 408 16.59 11.00 25.95
C ALA A 408 15.06 11.21 25.85
N THR A 409 14.40 10.45 24.96
CA THR A 409 12.95 10.50 24.77
C THR A 409 12.20 10.08 26.03
N VAL A 410 12.68 9.04 26.72
CA VAL A 410 12.09 8.58 27.98
C VAL A 410 12.20 9.66 29.05
N CYS A 411 13.37 10.28 29.22
CA CYS A 411 13.57 11.39 30.15
C CYS A 411 12.63 12.57 29.84
N ASN A 412 12.46 12.92 28.57
CA ASN A 412 11.53 13.98 28.17
C ASN A 412 10.09 13.65 28.61
N ASN A 413 9.62 12.42 28.37
CA ASN A 413 8.27 11.99 28.73
C ASN A 413 8.04 11.98 30.24
N ILE A 414 9.04 11.55 31.03
CA ILE A 414 9.00 11.66 32.50
C ILE A 414 8.89 13.13 32.91
N GLY A 415 9.68 14.02 32.28
CA GLY A 415 9.61 15.46 32.54
C GLY A 415 8.23 16.05 32.27
N LEU A 416 7.59 15.67 31.16
CA LEU A 416 6.22 16.08 30.83
C LEU A 416 5.19 15.49 31.81
N LEU A 417 5.39 14.27 32.30
CA LEU A 417 4.54 13.67 33.33
C LEU A 417 4.60 14.47 34.64
N TYR A 418 5.79 14.83 35.13
CA TYR A 418 5.92 15.67 36.33
C TYR A 418 5.39 17.08 36.12
N TYR A 419 5.58 17.66 34.92
CA TYR A 419 4.97 18.92 34.55
C TYR A 419 3.44 18.86 34.68
N SER A 420 2.81 17.78 34.18
CA SER A 420 1.35 17.60 34.30
C SER A 420 0.86 17.42 35.74
N LYS A 421 1.73 16.92 36.63
CA LYS A 421 1.47 16.83 38.09
C LYS A 421 1.74 18.14 38.83
N GLY A 422 2.31 19.16 38.18
CA GLY A 422 2.67 20.43 38.77
C GLY A 422 4.02 20.45 39.51
N ASP A 423 4.80 19.37 39.42
CA ASP A 423 6.17 19.28 39.95
C ASP A 423 7.17 19.79 38.91
N TYR A 424 7.29 21.11 38.83
CA TYR A 424 8.10 21.79 37.83
C TYR A 424 9.61 21.60 38.04
N GLU A 425 10.06 21.41 39.28
CA GLU A 425 11.47 21.22 39.60
C GLU A 425 11.96 19.86 39.09
N THR A 426 11.24 18.79 39.42
CA THR A 426 11.56 17.44 38.91
C THR A 426 11.33 17.35 37.40
N ALA A 427 10.34 18.06 36.85
CA ALA A 427 10.17 18.17 35.40
C ALA A 427 11.39 18.77 34.71
N LEU A 428 11.95 19.87 35.22
CA LEU A 428 13.14 20.51 34.67
C LEU A 428 14.39 19.63 34.77
N GLN A 429 14.53 18.85 35.85
CA GLN A 429 15.65 17.92 36.00
C GLN A 429 15.64 16.86 34.88
N HIS A 430 14.50 16.22 34.64
CA HIS A 430 14.38 15.21 33.58
C HIS A 430 14.44 15.79 32.16
N LEU A 431 13.88 16.98 31.93
CA LEU A 431 14.02 17.68 30.65
C LEU A 431 15.47 18.11 30.37
N SER A 432 16.23 18.49 31.40
CA SER A 432 17.67 18.77 31.26
C SER A 432 18.44 17.51 30.90
N GLN A 433 18.16 16.38 31.57
CA GLN A 433 18.74 15.10 31.20
C GLN A 433 18.40 14.73 29.74
N ALA A 434 17.17 14.94 29.29
CA ALA A 434 16.80 14.69 27.89
C ALA A 434 17.64 15.52 26.90
N LEU A 435 17.90 16.79 27.21
CA LEU A 435 18.76 17.67 26.40
C LEU A 435 20.23 17.19 26.37
N GLU A 436 20.77 16.72 27.49
CA GLU A 436 22.14 16.20 27.58
C GLU A 436 22.34 14.87 26.82
N LEU A 437 21.26 14.08 26.69
CA LEU A 437 21.29 12.78 26.02
C LEU A 437 20.97 12.89 24.53
N ALA A 438 20.39 14.00 24.06
CA ALA A 438 20.04 14.22 22.66
C ALA A 438 21.29 14.41 21.78
N GLN A 439 21.31 13.77 20.62
CA GLN A 439 22.42 13.87 19.66
C GLN A 439 21.99 14.52 18.33
N ASP A 440 20.70 14.49 18.01
CA ASP A 440 20.16 15.07 16.78
C ASP A 440 19.51 16.45 17.02
N HIS A 441 19.65 17.34 16.04
CA HIS A 441 19.14 18.71 16.14
C HIS A 441 17.60 18.77 16.25
N SER A 442 16.88 17.77 15.73
CA SER A 442 15.42 17.73 15.75
C SER A 442 14.90 17.44 17.17
N SER A 443 15.39 16.39 17.82
CA SER A 443 15.03 16.08 19.21
C SER A 443 15.46 17.18 20.16
N LEU A 444 16.66 17.76 19.97
CA LEU A 444 17.16 18.86 20.78
C LEU A 444 16.22 20.06 20.75
N ALA A 445 15.75 20.47 19.57
CA ALA A 445 14.82 21.59 19.44
C ALA A 445 13.49 21.33 20.17
N LYS A 446 12.94 20.12 20.04
CA LYS A 446 11.70 19.71 20.73
C LYS A 446 11.85 19.70 22.25
N PHE A 447 12.90 19.05 22.76
CA PHE A 447 13.15 18.98 24.21
C PHE A 447 13.40 20.36 24.80
N LYS A 448 14.09 21.24 24.06
CA LYS A 448 14.36 22.62 24.49
C LYS A 448 13.08 23.44 24.58
N GLN A 449 12.16 23.27 23.62
CA GLN A 449 10.86 23.93 23.67
C GLN A 449 10.09 23.56 24.95
N TYR A 450 10.07 22.27 25.32
CA TYR A 450 9.42 21.83 26.56
C TYR A 450 10.14 22.38 27.79
N TYR A 451 11.47 22.28 27.84
CA TYR A 451 12.27 22.83 28.93
C TYR A 451 11.99 24.33 29.16
N ASP A 452 12.03 25.14 28.10
CA ASP A 452 11.79 26.58 28.16
C ASP A 452 10.34 26.90 28.60
N ALA A 453 9.37 26.10 28.17
CA ALA A 453 7.97 26.24 28.59
C ALA A 453 7.80 25.98 30.10
N VAL A 454 8.37 24.89 30.63
CA VAL A 454 8.34 24.59 32.06
C VAL A 454 9.06 25.67 32.87
N LYS A 455 10.24 26.10 32.41
CA LYS A 455 11.04 27.14 33.08
C LYS A 455 10.31 28.47 33.16
N LYS A 456 9.65 28.87 32.08
CA LYS A 456 8.80 30.08 32.06
C LYS A 456 7.63 29.96 33.03
N HIS A 457 6.99 28.80 33.10
CA HIS A 457 5.91 28.55 34.06
C HIS A 457 6.37 28.66 35.51
N LEU A 458 7.53 28.09 35.84
CA LEU A 458 8.12 28.19 37.19
C LEU A 458 8.40 29.65 37.57
N LEU A 459 9.10 30.39 36.69
CA LEU A 459 9.44 31.80 36.91
C LEU A 459 8.21 32.70 37.08
N THR A 460 7.15 32.47 36.30
CA THR A 460 5.90 33.24 36.44
C THR A 460 5.16 32.93 37.73
N LYS A 461 5.23 31.68 38.22
CA LYS A 461 4.66 31.28 39.51
C LYS A 461 5.44 31.92 40.67
N ASP A 462 6.76 31.96 40.60
CA ASP A 462 7.62 32.63 41.59
C ASP A 462 7.38 34.14 41.64
N ILE A 463 7.18 34.80 40.49
CA ILE A 463 6.82 36.23 40.44
C ILE A 463 5.44 36.49 41.07
N SER A 464 4.48 35.58 40.89
CA SER A 464 3.15 35.70 41.51
C SER A 464 3.16 35.50 43.03
N HIS A 465 4.07 34.66 43.55
CA HIS A 465 4.26 34.45 44.99
C HIS A 465 5.16 35.54 45.62
N GLY A 466 6.14 36.06 44.87
CA GLY A 466 7.02 37.15 45.28
C GLY A 466 6.33 38.52 45.38
N LYS A 467 5.17 38.71 44.73
CA LYS A 467 4.33 39.92 44.91
C LYS A 467 3.52 39.95 46.21
N LYS A 468 3.58 38.92 47.07
CA LYS A 468 2.98 38.95 48.41
C LYS A 468 3.95 39.32 49.53
N ILE A 469 5.20 39.65 49.23
CA ILE A 469 6.17 40.11 50.24
C ILE A 469 6.77 41.43 49.76
N ASN A 470 6.04 42.51 49.98
CA ASN A 470 6.57 43.85 50.25
C ASN A 470 5.39 44.79 50.58
N SER A 471 4.84 44.64 51.77
CA SER A 471 4.18 45.74 52.49
C SER A 471 4.85 45.85 53.86
N PHE A 472 5.95 46.60 53.90
CA PHE A 472 6.45 47.22 55.13
C PHE A 472 6.24 48.73 54.97
N THR A 473 5.16 49.25 55.56
CA THR A 473 5.11 50.38 56.50
C THR A 473 3.66 50.69 56.84
#